data_AF-A0A7X9FZ54-F1
#
_entry.id   AF-A0A7X9FZ54-F1
#
_cell.length_a   1.000
_cell.length_b   1.000
_cell.length_c   1.000
_cell.angle_alpha   90.00
_cell.angle_beta   90.00
_cell.angle_gamma   90.00
#
_symmetry.space_group_name_H-M   'P 1'
#
loop_
_entity.id
_entity.type
_entity.pdbx_description
1 polymer ?
#
loop_
_entity_poly.entity_id
_entity_poly.type
_entity_poly.pdbx_seq_one_letter_code
_entity_poly.pdbx_strand_id
1 'polypeptide(L)'
;MLMMLGIALITSLLSGILFLVLLESYISKREKAKIIISPIISALALLSMILFCYIQKINGNPDMGKEFGQWYLPISIYLFLIVTGVISFIITIIKNVRSRKAES
;
A
#
# COMPACT_ATOMS: atom_id res chain seq x y z
N MET A 1 -0.40 -5.63 23.02
CA MET A 1 -1.35 -6.18 22.02
C MET A 1 -2.31 -5.13 21.49
N LEU A 2 -3.11 -4.46 22.35
CA LEU A 2 -4.11 -3.46 21.91
C LEU A 2 -3.53 -2.29 21.10
N MET A 3 -2.40 -1.72 21.56
CA MET A 3 -1.71 -0.61 20.87
C MET A 3 -1.22 -1.00 19.48
N MET A 4 -0.63 -2.18 19.32
CA MET A 4 -0.12 -2.66 18.03
C MET A 4 -1.25 -2.92 17.03
N LEU A 5 -2.36 -3.47 17.53
CA LEU A 5 -3.56 -3.70 16.73
C LEU A 5 -4.16 -2.36 16.27
N GLY A 6 -4.21 -1.35 17.14
CA GLY A 6 -4.61 0.01 16.76
C GLY A 6 -3.74 0.60 15.65
N ILE A 7 -2.41 0.49 15.76
CA ILE A 7 -1.48 0.99 14.73
C ILE A 7 -1.67 0.22 13.42
N ALA A 8 -1.82 -1.11 13.47
CA ALA A 8 -2.05 -1.93 12.28
C ALA A 8 -3.34 -1.52 11.55
N LEU A 9 -4.43 -1.29 12.31
CA LEU A 9 -5.71 -0.84 11.74
C LEU A 9 -5.61 0.57 11.14
N ILE A 10 -4.98 1.51 11.85
CA ILE A 10 -4.81 2.89 11.37
C ILE A 10 -3.96 2.92 10.09
N THR A 11 -2.83 2.23 10.09
CA THR A 11 -1.93 2.18 8.92
C THR A 11 -2.60 1.50 7.73
N SER A 12 -3.37 0.43 7.98
CA SER A 12 -4.10 -0.30 6.93
C SER A 12 -5.23 0.55 6.35
N LEU A 13 -6.04 1.20 7.19
CA LEU A 13 -7.07 2.13 6.77
C LEU A 13 -6.49 3.31 5.97
N LEU A 14 -5.41 3.91 6.47
CA LEU A 14 -4.75 5.03 5.80
C LEU A 14 -4.18 4.61 4.44
N SER A 15 -3.60 3.41 4.34
CA SER A 15 -3.12 2.87 3.06
C SER A 15 -4.25 2.71 2.04
N GLY A 16 -5.43 2.25 2.48
CA GLY A 16 -6.63 2.14 1.65
C GLY A 16 -7.17 3.50 1.21
N ILE A 17 -7.26 4.47 2.11
CA ILE A 17 -7.68 5.84 1.79
C ILE A 17 -6.74 6.47 0.77
N LEU A 18 -5.42 6.38 1.00
CA LEU A 18 -4.42 6.92 0.08
C LEU A 18 -4.48 6.24 -1.29
N PHE A 19 -4.77 4.94 -1.35
CA PHE A 19 -5.00 4.24 -2.61
C PHE A 19 -6.19 4.83 -3.39
N LEU A 20 -7.30 5.15 -2.72
CA LEU A 20 -8.42 5.85 -3.37
C LEU A 20 -8.02 7.24 -3.88
N VAL A 21 -7.21 7.99 -3.12
CA VAL A 21 -6.66 9.29 -3.55
C VAL A 21 -5.71 9.13 -4.74
N LEU A 22 -4.94 8.03 -4.80
CA LEU A 22 -4.11 7.72 -5.95
C LEU A 22 -4.96 7.47 -7.20
N LEU A 23 -6.06 6.71 -7.06
CA LEU A 23 -7.01 6.49 -8.16
C LEU A 23 -7.64 7.80 -8.65
N GLU A 24 -8.07 8.68 -7.74
CA GLU A 24 -8.57 10.02 -8.09
C GLU A 24 -7.49 10.84 -8.81
N SER A 25 -6.25 10.78 -8.34
CA SER A 25 -5.11 11.48 -8.96
C SER A 25 -4.81 10.97 -10.37
N TYR A 26 -5.11 9.70 -10.68
CA TYR A 26 -5.04 9.16 -12.04
C TYR A 26 -6.11 9.78 -12.96
N ILE A 27 -7.34 9.94 -12.47
CA ILE A 27 -8.45 10.56 -13.21
C ILE A 27 -8.18 12.05 -13.43
N SER A 28 -7.79 12.75 -12.36
CA SER A 28 -7.50 14.19 -12.35
C SER A 28 -6.14 14.56 -12.97
N LYS A 29 -5.38 13.57 -13.49
CA LYS A 29 -4.05 13.74 -14.12
C LYS A 29 -3.02 14.50 -13.27
N ARG A 30 -3.11 14.39 -11.94
CA ARG A 30 -2.22 15.08 -10.98
C ARG A 30 -0.90 14.33 -10.80
N GLU A 31 0.01 14.44 -11.75
CA GLU A 31 1.31 13.72 -11.73
C GLU A 31 2.12 13.99 -10.46
N LYS A 32 2.16 15.24 -9.96
CA LYS A 32 2.88 15.59 -8.73
C LYS A 32 2.33 14.84 -7.50
N ALA A 33 1.00 14.73 -7.39
CA ALA A 33 0.36 13.99 -6.30
C ALA A 33 0.70 12.50 -6.37
N LYS A 34 0.68 11.91 -7.58
CA LYS A 34 1.05 10.52 -7.81
C LYS A 34 2.48 10.21 -7.35
N ILE A 35 3.44 11.10 -7.61
CA ILE A 35 4.85 10.91 -7.17
C ILE A 35 4.97 10.83 -5.66
N ILE A 36 4.21 11.64 -4.92
CA ILE A 36 4.30 11.70 -3.45
C ILE A 36 3.50 10.56 -2.82
N ILE A 37 2.27 10.33 -3.27
CA ILE A 37 1.33 9.39 -2.65
C ILE A 37 1.75 7.94 -2.89
N SER A 38 2.28 7.62 -4.07
CA SER A 38 2.65 6.25 -4.46
C SER A 38 3.64 5.58 -3.49
N PRO A 39 4.80 6.17 -3.15
CA PRO A 39 5.74 5.56 -2.20
C PRO A 39 5.18 5.52 -0.77
N ILE A 40 4.33 6.48 -0.38
CA ILE A 40 3.69 6.49 0.95
C ILE A 40 2.73 5.30 1.10
N ILE A 41 1.92 5.01 0.08
CA ILE A 41 1.05 3.82 0.06
C ILE A 41 1.88 2.56 0.23
N SER A 42 2.94 2.38 -0.56
CA SER A 42 3.79 1.19 -0.48
C SER A 42 4.44 1.03 0.90
N ALA A 43 4.94 2.12 1.48
CA ALA A 43 5.56 2.09 2.80
C ALA A 43 4.54 1.75 3.91
N LEU A 44 3.35 2.36 3.88
CA LEU A 44 2.30 2.09 4.85
C LEU A 44 1.76 0.66 4.71
N ALA A 45 1.52 0.19 3.49
CA ALA A 45 1.06 -1.17 3.25
C ALA A 45 2.10 -2.22 3.69
N LEU A 46 3.39 -1.97 3.48
CA LEU A 46 4.46 -2.82 3.99
C LEU A 46 4.50 -2.83 5.53
N LEU A 47 4.38 -1.67 6.16
CA LEU A 47 4.33 -1.57 7.62
C LEU A 47 3.11 -2.32 8.18
N SER A 48 1.93 -2.14 7.59
CA SER A 48 0.71 -2.86 7.97
C SER A 48 0.86 -4.37 7.79
N MET A 49 1.50 -4.82 6.70
CA MET A 49 1.78 -6.23 6.47
C MET A 49 2.69 -6.83 7.55
N ILE A 50 3.78 -6.14 7.90
CA ILE A 50 4.70 -6.58 8.96
C ILE A 50 3.96 -6.68 10.30
N LEU A 51 3.19 -5.65 10.66
CA LEU A 51 2.40 -5.63 11.89
C LEU A 51 1.36 -6.75 11.90
N PHE A 52 0.69 -6.99 10.77
CA PHE A 52 -0.28 -8.06 10.62
C PHE A 52 0.35 -9.44 10.85
N CYS A 53 1.48 -9.73 10.20
CA CYS A 53 2.20 -10.98 10.39
C CYS A 53 2.64 -11.17 11.85
N TYR A 54 3.09 -10.10 12.50
CA TYR A 54 3.49 -10.13 13.90
C TYR A 54 2.31 -10.41 14.84
N ILE A 55 1.16 -9.77 14.62
CA ILE A 55 -0.07 -10.00 15.38
C ILE A 55 -0.56 -11.45 15.21
N GLN A 56 -0.57 -11.98 13.99
CA GLN A 56 -0.97 -13.37 13.73
C GLN A 56 -0.04 -14.37 14.42
N LYS A 57 1.27 -14.09 14.45
CA LYS A 57 2.24 -14.93 15.16
C LYS A 57 1.99 -14.95 16.67
N ILE A 58 1.61 -13.82 17.28
CA ILE A 58 1.28 -13.76 18.71
C ILE A 58 -0.02 -14.49 19.03
N ASN A 59 -1.02 -14.39 18.14
CA ASN A 59 -2.34 -14.96 18.35
C ASN A 59 -2.42 -16.48 18.11
N GLY A 60 -1.30 -17.15 17.83
CA GLY A 60 -1.24 -18.61 17.68
C GLY A 60 -1.37 -19.12 16.23
N ASN A 61 -1.14 -18.24 15.23
CA ASN A 61 -1.31 -18.53 13.81
C ASN A 61 -2.80 -18.75 13.41
N PRO A 62 -3.16 -18.69 12.11
CA PRO A 62 -4.54 -18.86 11.67
C PRO A 62 -5.07 -20.26 11.97
N ASP A 63 -6.38 -20.36 12.19
CA ASP A 63 -7.06 -21.63 12.45
C ASP A 63 -6.88 -22.58 11.26
N MET A 64 -6.52 -23.84 11.55
CA MET A 64 -6.39 -24.85 10.50
C MET A 64 -7.70 -24.98 9.71
N GLY A 65 -7.61 -24.79 8.39
CA GLY A 65 -8.77 -24.77 7.47
C GLY A 65 -9.35 -23.39 7.18
N LYS A 66 -8.91 -22.31 7.84
CA LYS A 66 -9.30 -20.91 7.54
C LYS A 66 -8.13 -20.01 7.09
N GLU A 67 -7.00 -20.63 6.79
CA GLU A 67 -5.75 -19.96 6.39
C GLU A 67 -5.93 -19.02 5.19
N PHE A 68 -6.79 -19.38 4.23
CA PHE A 68 -7.09 -18.54 3.06
C PHE A 68 -7.59 -17.14 3.46
N GLY A 69 -8.65 -17.08 4.27
CA GLY A 69 -9.25 -15.82 4.67
C GLY A 69 -8.44 -15.09 5.75
N GLN A 70 -7.81 -15.82 6.66
CA GLN A 70 -7.10 -15.23 7.80
C GLN A 70 -5.64 -14.86 7.50
N TRP A 71 -5.05 -15.35 6.41
CA TRP A 71 -3.63 -15.14 6.11
C TRP A 71 -3.40 -14.71 4.68
N TYR A 72 -3.77 -15.54 3.71
CA TYR A 72 -3.44 -15.30 2.30
C TYR A 72 -4.16 -14.08 1.72
N LEU A 73 -5.45 -13.90 2.01
CA LEU A 73 -6.23 -12.78 1.51
C LEU A 73 -5.71 -11.42 2.03
N PRO A 74 -5.53 -11.21 3.36
CA PRO A 74 -4.93 -9.97 3.87
C PRO A 74 -3.54 -9.69 3.29
N ILE A 75 -2.68 -10.70 3.22
CA ILE A 75 -1.32 -10.56 2.65
C ILE A 75 -1.39 -10.16 1.18
N SER A 76 -2.28 -10.76 0.39
CA SER A 76 -2.44 -10.41 -1.03
C SER A 76 -2.88 -8.96 -1.24
N ILE A 77 -3.73 -8.42 -0.34
CA ILE A 77 -4.17 -7.02 -0.41
C ILE A 77 -2.99 -6.09 -0.14
N TYR A 78 -2.18 -6.37 0.89
CA TYR A 78 -0.99 -5.57 1.15
C TYR A 78 0.02 -5.64 0.01
N LEU A 79 0.29 -6.84 -0.53
CA LEU A 79 1.17 -7.02 -1.68
C LEU A 79 0.67 -6.25 -2.90
N PHE A 80 -0.63 -6.30 -3.18
CA PHE A 80 -1.25 -5.53 -4.25
C PHE A 80 -0.99 -4.03 -4.07
N LEU A 81 -1.26 -3.48 -2.89
CA LEU A 81 -1.03 -2.05 -2.60
C LEU A 81 0.45 -1.66 -2.74
N ILE A 82 1.36 -2.51 -2.24
CA ILE A 82 2.81 -2.30 -2.35
C ILE A 82 3.23 -2.23 -3.81
N VAL A 83 2.87 -3.26 -4.60
CA VAL A 83 3.25 -3.37 -6.01
C VAL A 83 2.64 -2.24 -6.83
N THR A 84 1.35 -1.92 -6.63
CA THR A 84 0.70 -0.81 -7.35
C THR A 84 1.35 0.53 -7.02
N GLY A 85 1.67 0.82 -5.76
CA GLY A 85 2.38 2.04 -5.39
C GLY A 85 3.78 2.12 -6.04
N VAL A 86 4.56 1.04 -6.01
CA VAL A 86 5.90 1.00 -6.63
C VAL A 86 5.81 1.21 -8.15
N ILE A 87 4.93 0.48 -8.83
CA ILE A 87 4.75 0.59 -10.28
C ILE A 87 4.26 2.00 -10.67
N SER A 88 3.26 2.53 -9.96
CA SER A 88 2.75 3.89 -10.16
C SER A 88 3.85 4.94 -10.05
N PHE A 89 4.67 4.84 -9.01
CA PHE A 89 5.81 5.74 -8.80
C PHE A 89 6.80 5.68 -9.97
N ILE A 90 7.23 4.47 -10.36
CA ILE A 90 8.19 4.28 -11.46
C ILE A 90 7.63 4.85 -12.77
N ILE A 91 6.38 4.53 -13.12
CA ILE A 91 5.73 5.00 -14.35
C ILE A 91 5.65 6.53 -14.36
N THR A 92 5.21 7.15 -13.26
CA THR A 92 5.07 8.60 -13.20
C THR A 92 6.43 9.30 -13.23
N ILE A 93 7.47 8.77 -12.58
CA ILE A 93 8.83 9.33 -12.67
C ILE A 93 9.35 9.27 -14.10
N ILE A 94 9.22 8.13 -14.79
CA ILE A 94 9.64 7.99 -16.19
C ILE A 94 8.92 8.98 -17.09
N LYS A 95 7.60 9.14 -16.91
CA LYS A 95 6.80 10.13 -17.65
C LYS A 95 7.27 11.56 -17.39
N ASN A 96 7.50 11.92 -16.13
CA ASN A 96 7.95 13.25 -15.74
C ASN A 96 9.34 13.58 -16.33
N VAL A 97 10.27 12.62 -16.30
CA VAL A 97 11.61 12.79 -16.90
C VAL A 97 11.52 12.95 -18.43
N ARG A 98 10.66 12.19 -19.13
CA ARG A 98 10.46 12.37 -20.57
C ARG A 98 9.85 13.73 -20.92
N SER A 99 8.85 14.19 -20.17
CA SER A 99 8.23 15.51 -20.39
C SER A 99 9.26 16.63 -20.33
N ARG A 100 10.12 16.62 -19.30
CA ARG A 100 11.18 17.63 -19.15
C ARG A 100 12.24 17.60 -20.25
N LYS A 101 12.49 16.44 -20.86
CA LYS A 101 13.41 16.33 -22.01
C LYS A 101 12.81 16.87 -23.32
N ALA A 102 11.49 16.86 -23.47
CA ALA A 102 10.82 17.36 -24.67
C ALA A 102 10.68 18.89 -24.68
N GLU A 103 10.79 19.53 -23.51
CA GLU A 103 10.72 20.97 -23.31
C GLU A 103 12.11 21.66 -23.37
N SER A 104 13.19 20.88 -23.47
CA SER A 104 14.60 21.35 -23.58
C SER A 104 15.11 21.25 -25.00
#